data_AF-A0A3D1UVL2-F1
#
_entry.id   AF-A0A3D1UVL2-F1
#
_cell.length_a   1.000
_cell.length_b   1.000
_cell.length_c   1.000
_cell.angle_alpha   90.00
_cell.angle_beta   90.00
_cell.angle_gamma   90.00
#
_symmetry.space_group_name_H-M   'P 1'
#
loop_
_entity.id
_entity.type
_entity.pdbx_description
1 polymer ?
#
loop_
_entity_poly.entity_id
_entity_poly.type
_entity_poly.pdbx_seq_one_letter_code
_entity_poly.pdbx_strand_id
1 'polypeptide(L)'
;MKENIKRDNAIDLFNSILKTARDAGALQELDRIIDYDSACEFEEKNKRPISNYEFNCIFSVDYGGSEGIYIDAWLDGYLDESGHTQRLHFGTIKTLERDLAAMKTMGEACGILQYYASDYLNKNLSRYEPDPTKLSLFHNSDTPFWCRSCKSMGNIAVLKRLCPWNEQMEQYAFRCQLCGVETNYFSSSAELRKAWNNGEYWIRKSDAILVKRNALQSVCKLRGQEPCNLDCAQCPYQIIRELRHTV
;
A
#
# COMPACT_ATOMS: atom_id res chain seq x y z
N MET A 1 7.49 -15.30 22.88
CA MET A 1 7.76 -13.86 23.13
C MET A 1 7.68 -13.16 21.79
N LYS A 2 6.68 -12.28 21.56
CA LYS A 2 6.70 -11.39 20.39
C LYS A 2 7.86 -10.41 20.61
N GLU A 3 8.85 -10.39 19.72
CA GLU A 3 9.90 -9.38 19.76
C GLU A 3 9.25 -7.99 19.73
N ASN A 4 9.74 -7.08 20.57
CA ASN A 4 9.24 -5.72 20.61
C ASN A 4 9.81 -4.97 19.41
N ILE A 5 9.08 -4.96 18.29
CA ILE A 5 9.51 -4.31 17.05
C ILE A 5 9.61 -2.80 17.30
N LYS A 6 10.82 -2.23 17.16
CA LYS A 6 11.03 -0.78 17.23
C LYS A 6 10.52 -0.13 15.94
N ARG A 7 9.31 0.40 15.98
CA ARG A 7 8.70 1.13 14.87
C ARG A 7 9.26 2.55 14.76
N ASP A 8 9.39 3.06 13.54
CA ASP A 8 9.65 4.48 13.29
C ASP A 8 8.36 5.27 13.50
N ASN A 9 8.48 6.49 14.02
CA ASN A 9 7.46 7.51 13.82
C ASN A 9 7.81 8.36 12.58
N ALA A 10 7.01 9.40 12.29
CA ALA A 10 7.23 10.22 11.09
C ALA A 10 8.54 11.02 11.17
N ILE A 11 8.94 11.47 12.37
CA ILE A 11 10.20 12.18 12.63
C ILE A 11 11.39 11.25 12.36
N ASP A 12 11.35 10.02 12.90
CA ASP A 12 12.39 9.02 12.69
C ASP A 12 12.56 8.68 11.21
N LEU A 13 11.44 8.52 10.49
CA LEU A 13 11.42 8.21 9.06
C LEU A 13 12.05 9.35 8.23
N PHE A 14 11.66 10.60 8.45
CA PHE A 14 12.23 11.75 7.74
C PHE A 14 13.76 11.82 7.92
N ASN A 15 14.21 11.76 9.18
CA ASN A 15 15.62 11.83 9.52
C ASN A 15 16.41 10.64 8.94
N SER A 16 15.82 9.45 8.93
CA SER A 16 16.47 8.26 8.38
C SER A 16 16.61 8.31 6.87
N ILE A 17 15.63 8.88 6.15
CA ILE A 17 15.71 9.11 4.70
C ILE A 17 16.84 10.08 4.38
N LEU A 18 16.87 11.23 5.06
CA LEU A 18 17.92 12.24 4.88
C LEU A 18 19.30 11.67 5.17
N LYS A 19 19.44 10.95 6.28
CA LYS A 19 20.69 10.29 6.66
C LYS A 19 21.14 9.30 5.59
N THR A 20 20.23 8.45 5.10
CA THR A 20 20.56 7.44 4.07
C THR A 20 21.03 8.11 2.78
N ALA A 21 20.37 9.18 2.35
CA ALA A 21 20.74 9.93 1.15
C ALA A 21 22.08 10.67 1.31
N ARG A 22 22.33 11.28 2.48
CA ARG A 22 23.59 11.97 2.80
C ARG A 22 24.77 11.01 2.94
N ASP A 23 24.59 9.88 3.61
CA ASP A 23 25.62 8.85 3.75
C ASP A 23 26.07 8.30 2.38
N ALA A 24 25.15 8.26 1.41
CA ALA A 24 25.44 7.89 0.03
C ALA A 24 26.04 9.03 -0.81
N GLY A 25 26.20 10.23 -0.22
CA GLY A 25 26.73 11.42 -0.89
C GLY A 25 25.79 12.05 -1.92
N ALA A 26 24.51 11.69 -1.93
CA ALA A 26 23.57 12.10 -2.98
C ALA A 26 23.03 13.53 -2.81
N LEU A 27 23.16 14.13 -1.61
CA LEU A 27 22.59 15.45 -1.30
C LEU A 27 23.63 16.58 -1.23
N GLN A 28 24.85 16.38 -1.74
CA GLN A 28 25.93 17.37 -1.63
C GLN A 28 25.58 18.75 -2.21
N GLU A 29 24.93 18.79 -3.37
CA GLU A 29 24.53 20.06 -4.00
C GLU A 29 23.39 20.73 -3.23
N LEU A 30 22.46 19.94 -2.67
CA LEU A 30 21.43 20.44 -1.79
C LEU A 30 22.04 21.07 -0.53
N ASP A 31 22.92 20.34 0.17
CA ASP A 31 23.54 20.77 1.43
C ASP A 31 24.33 22.10 1.31
N ARG A 32 24.71 22.51 0.09
CA ARG A 32 25.36 23.81 -0.17
C ARG A 32 24.41 25.00 -0.14
N ILE A 33 23.12 24.79 -0.45
CA ILE A 33 22.14 25.86 -0.62
C ILE A 33 21.05 25.86 0.45
N ILE A 34 20.94 24.80 1.28
CA ILE A 34 19.88 24.75 2.28
C ILE A 34 20.05 25.82 3.36
N ASP A 35 18.93 26.39 3.76
CA ASP A 35 18.76 27.16 4.99
C ASP A 35 18.58 26.18 6.16
N TYR A 36 17.64 25.25 6.01
CA TYR A 36 17.41 24.17 6.97
C TYR A 36 16.70 22.96 6.34
N ASP A 37 16.90 21.81 6.97
CA ASP A 37 16.01 20.65 6.91
C ASP A 37 15.49 20.32 8.31
N SER A 38 14.19 20.09 8.45
CA SER A 38 13.59 19.86 9.76
C SER A 38 12.40 18.91 9.65
N ALA A 39 12.40 17.90 10.52
CA ALA A 39 11.22 17.07 10.74
C ALA A 39 10.12 17.90 11.41
N CYS A 40 8.87 17.56 11.13
CA CYS A 40 7.74 18.26 11.74
C CYS A 40 7.48 17.74 13.18
N GLU A 41 8.28 18.21 14.15
CA GLU A 41 8.25 17.69 15.53
C GLU A 41 7.11 18.22 16.39
N PHE A 42 6.52 19.35 16.00
CA PHE A 42 5.47 20.03 16.79
C PHE A 42 4.10 19.36 16.66
N GLU A 43 3.89 18.53 15.64
CA GLU A 43 2.66 17.75 15.50
C GLU A 43 2.72 16.47 16.32
N GLU A 44 1.85 16.34 17.34
CA GLU A 44 1.74 15.12 18.16
C GLU A 44 1.45 13.86 17.34
N LYS A 45 0.85 14.00 16.15
CA LYS A 45 0.64 12.88 15.21
C LYS A 45 1.97 12.33 14.67
N ASN A 46 2.97 13.17 14.46
CA ASN A 46 4.29 12.76 13.95
C ASN A 46 5.13 11.99 14.96
N LYS A 47 4.77 12.05 16.24
CA LYS A 47 5.40 11.27 17.33
C LYS A 47 4.82 9.86 17.45
N ARG A 48 3.69 9.58 16.79
CA ARG A 48 3.05 8.26 16.83
C ARG A 48 3.82 7.26 15.96
N PRO A 49 4.03 6.03 16.42
CA PRO A 49 4.62 4.99 15.60
C PRO A 49 3.78 4.74 14.34
N ILE A 50 4.45 4.59 13.21
CA ILE A 50 3.82 4.16 11.96
C ILE A 50 3.76 2.62 12.01
N SER A 51 2.55 2.08 12.03
CA SER A 51 2.30 0.64 12.17
C SER A 51 1.71 0.00 10.93
N ASN A 52 1.65 0.70 9.80
CA ASN A 52 1.18 0.13 8.54
C ASN A 52 2.09 0.59 7.39
N TYR A 53 2.43 -0.30 6.46
CA TYR A 53 3.32 -0.02 5.32
C TYR A 53 2.58 0.49 4.08
N GLU A 54 1.25 0.50 4.09
CA GLU A 54 0.43 0.89 2.94
C GLU A 54 0.28 2.42 2.84
N PHE A 55 1.41 3.12 2.78
CA PHE A 55 1.51 4.55 2.56
C PHE A 55 2.60 4.89 1.54
N ASN A 56 2.53 6.11 0.99
CA ASN A 56 3.55 6.68 0.14
C ASN A 56 4.26 7.82 0.87
N CYS A 57 5.58 7.92 0.71
CA CYS A 57 6.29 9.17 0.96
C CYS A 57 6.23 10.03 -0.29
N ILE A 58 5.88 11.31 -0.14
CA ILE A 58 5.76 12.28 -1.24
C ILE A 58 6.63 13.48 -0.89
N PHE A 59 7.55 13.85 -1.79
CA PHE A 59 8.34 15.08 -1.69
C PHE A 59 7.89 16.04 -2.80
N SER A 60 7.49 17.25 -2.42
CA SER A 60 6.98 18.26 -3.35
C SER A 60 7.81 19.53 -3.25
N VAL A 61 8.35 19.99 -4.38
CA VAL A 61 9.07 21.26 -4.46
C VAL A 61 8.14 22.38 -4.91
N ASP A 62 8.16 23.53 -4.21
CA ASP A 62 7.44 24.74 -4.62
C ASP A 62 8.10 26.01 -4.06
N TYR A 63 7.71 27.17 -4.57
CA TYR A 63 8.07 28.45 -4.00
C TYR A 63 7.32 28.71 -2.70
N GLY A 64 8.03 29.21 -1.69
CA GLY A 64 7.40 29.68 -0.47
C GLY A 64 6.59 30.97 -0.67
N GLY A 65 5.52 31.12 0.11
CA GLY A 65 4.65 32.30 0.05
C GLY A 65 5.31 33.61 0.48
N SER A 66 6.40 33.56 1.25
CA SER A 66 7.13 34.75 1.71
C SER A 66 8.56 34.83 1.18
N GLU A 67 9.34 33.74 1.25
CA GLU A 67 10.76 33.71 0.85
C GLU A 67 11.15 32.31 0.37
N GLY A 68 12.22 32.15 -0.41
CA GLY A 68 12.83 30.84 -0.67
C GLY A 68 12.06 29.83 -1.53
N ILE A 69 12.63 28.63 -1.60
CA ILE A 69 12.07 27.42 -2.22
C ILE A 69 12.00 26.34 -1.14
N TYR A 70 10.92 25.57 -1.15
CA TYR A 70 10.61 24.55 -0.16
C TYR A 70 10.49 23.18 -0.82
N ILE A 71 10.94 22.15 -0.13
CA ILE A 71 10.52 20.77 -0.33
C ILE A 71 9.69 20.38 0.89
N ASP A 72 8.41 20.11 0.69
CA ASP A 72 7.55 19.56 1.73
C ASP A 72 7.41 18.05 1.57
N ALA A 73 7.60 17.35 2.68
CA ALA A 73 7.51 15.91 2.77
C ALA A 73 6.15 15.53 3.38
N TRP A 74 5.42 14.65 2.70
CA TRP A 74 4.12 14.13 3.11
C TRP A 74 4.11 12.60 3.16
N LEU A 75 3.44 12.04 4.17
CA LEU A 75 2.97 10.66 4.16
C LEU A 75 1.53 10.65 3.68
N ASP A 76 1.19 9.73 2.78
CA ASP A 76 -0.18 9.58 2.25
C ASP A 76 -0.56 8.10 2.17
N GLY A 77 -1.51 7.68 3.01
CA GLY A 77 -2.04 6.31 3.05
C GLY A 77 -2.36 5.85 4.47
N TYR A 78 -2.30 4.53 4.70
CA TYR A 78 -2.55 3.98 6.02
C TYR A 78 -1.29 4.07 6.88
N LEU A 79 -1.36 4.81 7.98
CA LEU A 79 -0.24 4.97 8.92
C LEU A 79 -0.39 4.10 10.16
N ASP A 80 -1.59 3.59 10.42
CA ASP A 80 -1.92 2.73 11.54
C ASP A 80 -3.02 1.72 11.17
N GLU A 81 -3.43 0.92 12.15
CA GLU A 81 -4.47 -0.08 11.98
C GLU A 81 -5.91 0.47 12.12
N SER A 82 -6.10 1.80 12.19
CA SER A 82 -7.44 2.41 12.26
C SER A 82 -8.28 2.16 11.01
N GLY A 83 -7.63 1.82 9.89
CA GLY A 83 -8.28 1.57 8.60
C GLY A 83 -8.75 2.84 7.90
N HIS A 84 -8.24 4.01 8.32
CA HIS A 84 -8.43 5.28 7.62
C HIS A 84 -7.12 5.75 6.98
N THR A 85 -7.22 6.24 5.75
CA THR A 85 -6.09 6.90 5.12
C THR A 85 -5.83 8.26 5.77
N GLN A 86 -4.57 8.59 5.97
CA GLN A 86 -4.11 9.83 6.57
C GLN A 86 -3.13 10.50 5.61
N ARG A 87 -3.24 11.82 5.51
CA ARG A 87 -2.22 12.66 4.89
C ARG A 87 -1.54 13.47 5.99
N LEU A 88 -0.23 13.29 6.15
CA LEU A 88 0.53 13.83 7.27
C LEU A 88 1.79 14.53 6.76
N HIS A 89 1.95 15.81 7.08
CA HIS A 89 3.19 16.54 6.81
C HIS A 89 4.24 16.09 7.83
N PHE A 90 5.40 15.61 7.36
CA PHE A 90 6.41 15.02 8.24
C PHE A 90 7.78 15.68 8.17
N GLY A 91 7.99 16.63 7.26
CA GLY A 91 9.20 17.43 7.24
C GLY A 91 9.23 18.49 6.14
N THR A 92 10.16 19.42 6.30
CA THR A 92 10.39 20.54 5.39
C THR A 92 11.89 20.69 5.16
N ILE A 93 12.28 20.93 3.91
CA ILE A 93 13.63 21.37 3.52
C ILE A 93 13.47 22.71 2.83
N LYS A 94 14.25 23.70 3.23
CA LYS A 94 14.14 25.07 2.72
C LYS A 94 15.49 25.59 2.28
N THR A 95 15.51 26.37 1.21
CA THR A 95 16.58 27.32 0.87
C THR A 95 16.04 28.75 0.86
N LEU A 96 16.89 29.75 1.12
CA LEU A 96 16.57 31.17 0.91
C LEU A 96 16.73 31.61 -0.54
N GLU A 97 17.42 30.81 -1.37
CA GLU A 97 17.57 31.07 -2.80
C GLU A 97 16.24 30.92 -3.55
N ARG A 98 16.12 31.61 -4.69
CA ARG A 98 14.87 31.65 -5.49
C ARG A 98 15.11 31.58 -7.00
N ASP A 99 16.36 31.46 -7.43
CA ASP A 99 16.68 31.44 -8.85
C ASP A 99 16.44 30.05 -9.48
N LEU A 100 16.62 29.98 -10.80
CA LEU A 100 16.42 28.74 -11.56
C LEU A 100 17.42 27.64 -11.17
N ALA A 101 18.64 28.00 -10.77
CA ALA A 101 19.64 27.02 -10.37
C ALA A 101 19.22 26.36 -9.05
N ALA A 102 18.81 27.16 -8.06
CA ALA A 102 18.27 26.68 -6.80
C ALA A 102 17.03 25.78 -7.01
N MET A 103 16.09 26.19 -7.88
CA MET A 103 14.90 25.37 -8.18
C MET A 103 15.26 24.02 -8.81
N LYS A 104 16.28 23.98 -9.70
CA LYS A 104 16.78 22.72 -10.26
C LYS A 104 17.38 21.83 -9.19
N THR A 105 18.23 22.37 -8.31
CA THR A 105 18.84 21.63 -7.21
C THR A 105 17.78 21.07 -6.25
N MET A 106 16.77 21.87 -5.90
CA MET A 106 15.65 21.43 -5.05
C MET A 106 14.78 20.36 -5.75
N GLY A 107 14.55 20.49 -7.05
CA GLY A 107 13.84 19.47 -7.83
C GLY A 107 14.60 18.15 -7.97
N GLU A 108 15.92 18.20 -8.15
CA GLU A 108 16.80 17.03 -8.15
C GLU A 108 16.78 16.35 -6.77
N ALA A 109 16.90 17.13 -5.69
CA ALA A 109 16.79 16.64 -4.33
C ALA A 109 15.46 15.92 -4.06
N CYS A 110 14.32 16.44 -4.55
CA CYS A 110 13.03 15.74 -4.46
C CYS A 110 13.09 14.33 -5.05
N GLY A 111 13.65 14.17 -6.25
CA GLY A 111 13.79 12.87 -6.90
C GLY A 111 14.69 11.92 -6.13
N ILE A 112 15.81 12.43 -5.60
CA ILE A 112 16.75 11.68 -4.76
C ILE A 112 16.07 11.21 -3.47
N LEU A 113 15.37 12.09 -2.77
CA LEU A 113 14.66 11.77 -1.52
C LEU A 113 13.55 10.75 -1.76
N GLN A 114 12.83 10.86 -2.88
CA GLN A 114 11.82 9.87 -3.27
C GLN A 114 12.43 8.47 -3.46
N TYR A 115 13.59 8.38 -4.09
CA TYR A 115 14.33 7.13 -4.25
C TYR A 115 14.78 6.55 -2.90
N TYR A 116 15.44 7.36 -2.06
CA TYR A 116 15.95 6.90 -0.76
C TYR A 116 14.84 6.58 0.24
N ALA A 117 13.68 7.21 0.14
CA ALA A 117 12.50 6.81 0.89
C ALA A 117 12.07 5.39 0.55
N SER A 118 11.99 5.05 -0.74
CA SER A 118 11.66 3.70 -1.19
C SER A 118 12.72 2.68 -0.75
N ASP A 119 14.00 2.99 -0.94
CA ASP A 119 15.11 2.12 -0.54
C ASP A 119 15.13 1.86 0.97
N TYR A 120 15.00 2.90 1.79
CA TYR A 120 14.96 2.78 3.25
C TYR A 120 13.75 1.96 3.71
N LEU A 121 12.55 2.24 3.20
CA LEU A 121 11.34 1.50 3.57
C LEU A 121 11.45 0.02 3.20
N ASN A 122 11.95 -0.31 2.01
CA ASN A 122 12.11 -1.69 1.57
C ASN A 122 13.09 -2.47 2.45
N LYS A 123 14.19 -1.85 2.89
CA LYS A 123 15.17 -2.46 3.81
C LYS A 123 14.63 -2.62 5.24
N ASN A 124 13.62 -1.84 5.61
CA ASN A 124 13.10 -1.75 6.97
C ASN A 124 11.60 -2.12 7.07
N LEU A 125 11.06 -2.84 6.08
CA LEU A 125 9.62 -3.06 5.92
C LEU A 125 8.94 -3.68 7.15
N SER A 126 9.64 -4.57 7.85
CA SER A 126 9.15 -5.23 9.08
C SER A 126 8.81 -4.25 10.21
N ARG A 127 9.42 -3.05 10.22
CA ARG A 127 9.13 -1.99 11.21
C ARG A 127 7.74 -1.39 11.00
N TYR A 128 7.18 -1.53 9.81
CA TYR A 128 5.91 -0.94 9.36
C TYR A 128 4.81 -1.99 9.15
N GLU A 129 5.09 -3.27 9.41
CA GLU A 129 4.11 -4.34 9.22
C GLU A 129 2.96 -4.22 10.23
N PRO A 130 1.68 -4.19 9.80
CA PRO A 130 0.55 -4.06 10.71
C PRO A 130 0.33 -5.30 11.56
N ASP A 131 -0.11 -5.11 12.81
CA ASP A 131 -0.54 -6.25 13.63
C ASP A 131 -1.90 -6.74 13.11
N PRO A 132 -1.99 -7.97 12.55
CA PRO A 132 -3.24 -8.45 11.95
C PRO A 132 -4.41 -8.47 12.93
N THR A 133 -4.15 -8.56 14.23
CA THR A 133 -5.20 -8.56 15.27
C THR A 133 -5.76 -7.17 15.56
N LYS A 134 -5.10 -6.10 15.10
CA LYS A 134 -5.49 -4.70 15.35
C LYS A 134 -6.14 -4.03 14.14
N LEU A 135 -6.04 -4.64 12.96
CA LEU A 135 -6.64 -4.13 11.74
C LEU A 135 -8.14 -3.92 11.93
N SER A 136 -8.59 -2.67 11.80
CA SER A 136 -10.01 -2.36 11.89
C SER A 136 -10.82 -3.11 10.84
N LEU A 137 -12.07 -3.38 11.18
CA LEU A 137 -13.04 -3.91 10.23
C LEU A 137 -13.36 -2.79 9.23
N PHE A 138 -13.21 -3.09 7.94
CA PHE A 138 -13.39 -2.20 6.79
C PHE A 138 -14.27 -0.95 7.01
N HIS A 139 -13.69 0.24 6.77
CA HIS A 139 -14.44 1.49 6.69
C HIS A 139 -14.92 1.76 5.25
N ASN A 140 -16.21 2.10 5.11
CA ASN A 140 -16.87 2.39 3.82
C ASN A 140 -16.35 3.65 3.11
N SER A 141 -15.51 4.46 3.76
CA SER A 141 -15.01 5.76 3.30
C SER A 141 -13.69 5.70 2.53
N ASP A 142 -12.98 4.58 2.56
CA ASP A 142 -11.56 4.57 2.24
C ASP A 142 -11.31 3.91 0.88
N THR A 143 -10.75 4.68 -0.07
CA THR A 143 -10.28 4.38 -1.44
C THR A 143 -11.31 4.29 -2.59
N PRO A 144 -11.12 5.04 -3.70
CA PRO A 144 -11.70 4.68 -5.00
C PRO A 144 -11.12 3.33 -5.45
N PHE A 145 -11.92 2.28 -5.34
CA PHE A 145 -11.50 0.92 -5.64
C PHE A 145 -11.44 0.66 -7.15
N TRP A 146 -10.32 0.16 -7.66
CA TRP A 146 -10.21 -0.30 -9.05
C TRP A 146 -10.69 -1.75 -9.17
N CYS A 147 -11.87 -1.96 -9.75
CA CYS A 147 -12.34 -3.30 -10.04
C CYS A 147 -11.51 -3.92 -11.19
N ARG A 148 -10.71 -4.94 -10.89
CA ARG A 148 -9.91 -5.67 -11.90
C ARG A 148 -10.78 -6.32 -12.99
N SER A 149 -12.06 -6.61 -12.71
CA SER A 149 -13.00 -7.22 -13.66
C SER A 149 -13.59 -6.21 -14.63
N CYS A 150 -14.16 -5.09 -14.16
CA CYS A 150 -14.79 -4.10 -15.04
C CYS A 150 -13.89 -2.91 -15.37
N LYS A 151 -12.66 -2.88 -14.84
CA LYS A 151 -11.67 -1.81 -15.03
C LYS A 151 -12.22 -0.42 -14.69
N SER A 152 -13.19 -0.36 -13.80
CA SER A 152 -13.83 0.89 -13.36
C SER A 152 -13.38 1.22 -11.94
N MET A 153 -13.21 2.52 -11.68
CA MET A 153 -13.14 3.05 -10.32
C MET A 153 -14.55 3.06 -9.71
N GLY A 154 -14.72 2.49 -8.52
CA GLY A 154 -15.89 2.74 -7.69
C GLY A 154 -16.40 1.56 -6.85
N ASN A 155 -16.84 1.94 -5.65
CA ASN A 155 -17.79 1.31 -4.72
C ASN A 155 -17.74 -0.23 -4.63
N ILE A 156 -16.94 -0.72 -3.69
CA ILE A 156 -16.98 -2.09 -3.20
C ILE A 156 -17.85 -2.12 -1.95
N ALA A 157 -18.78 -3.07 -1.86
CA ALA A 157 -19.41 -3.42 -0.60
C ALA A 157 -18.64 -4.55 0.09
N VAL A 158 -18.54 -4.46 1.41
CA VAL A 158 -18.12 -5.58 2.24
C VAL A 158 -19.35 -6.38 2.62
N LEU A 159 -19.40 -7.62 2.15
CA LEU A 159 -20.40 -8.59 2.56
C LEU A 159 -19.93 -9.29 3.83
N LYS A 160 -20.86 -9.49 4.76
CA LYS A 160 -20.64 -10.23 6.00
C LYS A 160 -21.58 -11.43 6.05
N ARG A 161 -21.10 -12.55 6.56
CA ARG A 161 -21.94 -13.71 6.90
C ARG A 161 -21.37 -14.47 8.09
N LEU A 162 -22.23 -15.20 8.79
CA LEU A 162 -21.78 -16.19 9.77
C LEU A 162 -21.15 -17.41 9.07
N CYS A 163 -20.12 -17.96 9.69
CA CYS A 163 -19.43 -19.14 9.20
C CYS A 163 -20.35 -20.37 9.35
N PRO A 164 -20.59 -21.15 8.28
CA PRO A 164 -21.57 -22.24 8.30
C PRO A 164 -21.29 -23.37 9.32
N TRP A 165 -20.04 -23.49 9.78
CA TRP A 165 -19.61 -24.52 10.74
C TRP A 165 -19.15 -23.91 12.07
N ASN A 166 -19.25 -22.59 12.25
CA ASN A 166 -18.94 -21.91 13.50
C ASN A 166 -19.74 -20.60 13.61
N GLU A 167 -20.87 -20.65 14.32
CA GLU A 167 -21.78 -19.52 14.47
C GLU A 167 -21.18 -18.33 15.24
N GLN A 168 -20.03 -18.51 15.92
CA GLN A 168 -19.30 -17.43 16.59
C GLN A 168 -18.29 -16.74 15.66
N MET A 169 -18.14 -17.21 14.43
CA MET A 169 -17.14 -16.73 13.49
C MET A 169 -17.80 -16.01 12.31
N GLU A 170 -17.44 -14.75 12.08
CA GLU A 170 -17.85 -14.01 10.89
C GLU A 170 -16.89 -14.25 9.73
N GLN A 171 -17.41 -14.19 8.50
CA GLN A 171 -16.63 -14.19 7.27
C GLN A 171 -16.96 -12.96 6.43
N TYR A 172 -15.96 -12.51 5.65
CA TYR A 172 -16.02 -11.27 4.88
C TYR A 172 -15.72 -11.52 3.41
N ALA A 173 -16.45 -10.85 2.51
CA ALA A 173 -16.17 -10.83 1.09
C ALA A 173 -16.30 -9.40 0.52
N PHE A 174 -15.63 -9.11 -0.58
CA PHE A 174 -15.84 -7.89 -1.35
C PHE A 174 -16.77 -8.14 -2.51
N ARG A 175 -17.68 -7.19 -2.77
CA ARG A 175 -18.53 -7.17 -3.96
C ARG A 175 -18.42 -5.83 -4.67
N CYS A 176 -18.03 -5.84 -5.94
CA CYS A 176 -18.09 -4.64 -6.78
C CYS A 176 -19.55 -4.27 -7.05
N GLN A 177 -19.96 -3.05 -6.72
CA GLN A 177 -21.33 -2.57 -6.94
C GLN A 177 -21.65 -2.35 -8.42
N LEU A 178 -20.63 -2.13 -9.27
CA LEU A 178 -20.82 -1.87 -10.69
C LEU A 178 -21.05 -3.15 -11.52
N CYS A 179 -20.18 -4.15 -11.35
CA CYS A 179 -20.23 -5.38 -12.15
C CYS A 179 -20.68 -6.62 -11.37
N GLY A 180 -20.91 -6.49 -10.07
CA GLY A 180 -21.37 -7.58 -9.21
C GLY A 180 -20.34 -8.65 -8.89
N VAL A 181 -19.08 -8.52 -9.34
CA VAL A 181 -18.02 -9.48 -9.02
C VAL A 181 -17.79 -9.53 -7.51
N GLU A 182 -17.70 -10.74 -6.97
CA GLU A 182 -17.51 -11.01 -5.55
C GLU A 182 -16.17 -11.71 -5.31
N THR A 183 -15.62 -11.63 -4.10
CA THR A 183 -14.54 -12.52 -3.66
C THR A 183 -15.10 -13.75 -2.98
N ASN A 184 -14.22 -14.67 -2.57
CA ASN A 184 -14.60 -15.62 -1.53
C ASN A 184 -14.82 -14.93 -0.20
N TYR A 185 -15.48 -15.66 0.67
CA TYR A 185 -15.56 -15.33 2.08
C TYR A 185 -14.29 -15.76 2.79
N PHE A 186 -13.65 -14.81 3.46
CA PHE A 186 -12.44 -15.02 4.25
C PHE A 186 -12.75 -14.87 5.73
N SER A 187 -11.99 -15.59 6.55
CA SER A 187 -12.09 -15.61 7.99
C SER A 187 -11.60 -14.32 8.66
N SER A 188 -10.85 -13.48 7.94
CA SER A 188 -10.32 -12.22 8.45
C SER A 188 -10.27 -11.13 7.38
N SER A 189 -10.28 -9.87 7.81
CA SER A 189 -10.06 -8.70 6.95
C SER A 189 -8.68 -8.71 6.29
N ALA A 190 -7.65 -9.23 6.98
CA ALA A 190 -6.29 -9.36 6.48
C ALA A 190 -6.19 -10.32 5.29
N GLU A 191 -6.81 -11.50 5.40
CA GLU A 191 -6.87 -12.48 4.30
C GLU A 191 -7.66 -11.96 3.11
N LEU A 192 -8.80 -11.28 3.37
CA LEU A 192 -9.59 -10.64 2.32
C LEU A 192 -8.78 -9.55 1.58
N ARG A 193 -8.04 -8.70 2.31
CA ARG A 193 -7.19 -7.65 1.72
C ARG A 193 -6.06 -8.25 0.89
N LYS A 194 -5.36 -9.27 1.42
CA LYS A 194 -4.31 -10.00 0.71
C LYS A 194 -4.83 -10.62 -0.58
N ALA A 195 -5.95 -11.34 -0.51
CA ALA A 195 -6.54 -11.98 -1.67
C ALA A 195 -6.99 -10.97 -2.72
N TRP A 196 -7.59 -9.85 -2.32
CA TRP A 196 -7.99 -8.80 -3.25
C TRP A 196 -6.80 -8.14 -3.94
N ASN A 197 -5.77 -7.75 -3.19
CA ASN A 197 -4.55 -7.13 -3.72
C ASN A 197 -3.82 -8.04 -4.72
N ASN A 198 -3.80 -9.34 -4.43
CA ASN A 198 -3.20 -10.35 -5.30
C ASN A 198 -4.09 -10.77 -6.49
N GLY A 199 -5.35 -10.32 -6.53
CA GLY A 199 -6.32 -10.74 -7.54
C GLY A 199 -6.80 -12.19 -7.39
N GLU A 200 -6.74 -12.73 -6.19
CA GLU A 200 -7.18 -14.08 -5.80
C GLU A 200 -8.68 -14.10 -5.44
N TYR A 201 -9.54 -13.73 -6.39
CA TYR A 201 -10.99 -13.68 -6.21
C TYR A 201 -11.73 -14.70 -7.10
N TRP A 202 -12.89 -15.18 -6.65
CA TRP A 202 -13.75 -16.07 -7.44
C TRP A 202 -14.94 -15.31 -8.00
N ILE A 203 -15.03 -15.23 -9.32
CA ILE A 203 -16.13 -14.56 -9.99
C ILE A 203 -17.38 -15.45 -9.92
N ARG A 204 -18.32 -15.18 -9.00
CA ARG A 204 -19.69 -15.70 -9.13
C ARG A 204 -20.43 -14.89 -10.19
N LYS A 205 -20.16 -15.17 -11.46
CA LYS A 205 -21.04 -14.81 -12.57
C LYS A 205 -21.54 -16.13 -13.13
N SER A 206 -22.74 -16.56 -12.69
CA SER A 206 -23.44 -17.75 -13.19
C SER A 206 -22.52 -18.99 -13.36
N ASP A 207 -22.34 -19.74 -12.28
CA ASP A 207 -21.79 -21.12 -12.25
C ASP A 207 -20.46 -21.39 -12.97
N ALA A 208 -19.60 -20.39 -13.23
CA ALA A 208 -18.27 -20.59 -13.81
C ALA A 208 -17.16 -20.02 -12.92
N ILE A 209 -16.10 -20.81 -12.69
CA ILE A 209 -14.89 -20.40 -11.96
C ILE A 209 -13.86 -19.88 -12.98
N LEU A 210 -13.39 -18.64 -12.81
CA LEU A 210 -12.38 -18.01 -13.67
C LEU A 210 -11.12 -17.72 -12.86
N VAL A 211 -9.98 -18.33 -13.22
CA VAL A 211 -8.67 -18.14 -12.55
C VAL A 211 -7.58 -17.91 -13.60
N LYS A 212 -6.59 -17.05 -13.32
CA LYS A 212 -5.39 -16.91 -14.16
C LYS A 212 -4.52 -18.18 -14.07
N ARG A 213 -3.91 -18.61 -15.18
CA ARG A 213 -3.09 -19.84 -15.29
C ARG A 213 -2.01 -19.97 -14.20
N ASN A 214 -1.35 -18.88 -13.86
CA ASN A 214 -0.28 -18.87 -12.85
C ASN A 214 -0.84 -19.06 -11.42
N ALA A 215 -2.05 -18.57 -11.14
CA ALA A 215 -2.74 -18.79 -9.87
C ALA A 215 -3.33 -20.21 -9.80
N LEU A 216 -3.77 -20.77 -10.93
CA LEU A 216 -4.22 -22.17 -11.02
C LEU A 216 -3.12 -23.16 -10.62
N GLN A 217 -1.87 -22.91 -11.05
CA GLN A 217 -0.71 -23.71 -10.66
C GLN A 217 -0.46 -23.69 -9.15
N SER A 218 -0.56 -22.52 -8.51
CA SER A 218 -0.41 -22.38 -7.05
C SER A 218 -1.53 -23.09 -6.28
N VAL A 219 -2.77 -23.04 -6.78
CA VAL A 219 -3.94 -23.71 -6.19
C VAL A 219 -3.83 -25.24 -6.30
N CYS A 220 -3.38 -25.78 -7.43
CA CYS A 220 -3.13 -27.22 -7.60
C CYS A 220 -2.03 -27.73 -6.66
N LYS A 221 -0.95 -26.94 -6.52
CA LYS A 221 0.19 -27.26 -5.65
C LYS A 221 -0.20 -27.28 -4.17
N LEU A 222 -1.05 -26.35 -3.73
CA LEU A 222 -1.59 -26.28 -2.36
C LEU A 222 -2.48 -27.48 -2.00
N ARG A 223 -3.01 -28.21 -2.99
CA ARG A 223 -3.86 -29.40 -2.77
C ARG A 223 -3.13 -30.73 -2.99
N GLY A 224 -1.80 -30.71 -3.12
CA GLY A 224 -0.98 -31.92 -3.25
C GLY A 224 -1.17 -32.66 -4.58
N GLN A 225 -1.65 -31.99 -5.63
CA GLN A 225 -1.79 -32.57 -6.97
C GLN A 225 -0.66 -32.08 -7.88
N GLU A 226 -0.16 -32.96 -8.76
CA GLU A 226 0.81 -32.58 -9.78
C GLU A 226 0.25 -31.48 -10.71
N PRO A 227 1.12 -30.60 -11.26
CA PRO A 227 0.68 -29.49 -12.10
C PRO A 227 -0.15 -30.01 -13.27
N CYS A 228 -1.43 -29.63 -13.30
CA CYS A 228 -2.40 -30.07 -14.29
C CYS A 228 -1.95 -29.64 -15.70
N ASN A 229 -1.40 -30.59 -16.46
CA ASN A 229 -1.07 -30.46 -17.88
C ASN A 229 -2.20 -30.98 -18.79
N LEU A 230 -3.39 -31.25 -18.23
CA LEU A 230 -4.48 -31.84 -19.00
C LEU A 230 -5.09 -30.80 -19.93
N ASP A 231 -5.10 -31.16 -21.21
CA ASP A 231 -6.00 -30.57 -22.19
C ASP A 231 -7.42 -30.55 -21.61
N CYS A 232 -8.02 -29.36 -21.60
CA CYS A 232 -9.10 -28.97 -20.68
C CYS A 232 -10.40 -29.79 -20.87
N ALA A 233 -10.48 -30.63 -21.91
CA ALA A 233 -11.61 -31.48 -22.26
C ALA A 233 -11.84 -32.65 -21.29
N GLN A 234 -10.84 -33.05 -20.50
CA GLN A 234 -10.92 -34.23 -19.60
C GLN A 234 -10.80 -33.85 -18.11
N CYS A 235 -10.89 -32.56 -17.76
CA CYS A 235 -10.82 -32.11 -16.38
C CYS A 235 -12.09 -32.51 -15.61
N PRO A 236 -12.00 -33.19 -14.43
CA PRO A 236 -13.16 -33.56 -13.62
C PRO A 236 -13.89 -32.33 -13.03
N TYR A 237 -13.29 -31.13 -13.14
CA TYR A 237 -13.91 -29.85 -12.88
C TYR A 237 -14.31 -29.19 -14.20
N GLN A 238 -15.46 -29.59 -14.78
CA GLN A 238 -16.06 -28.98 -15.99
C GLN A 238 -16.34 -27.45 -15.87
N ILE A 239 -15.99 -26.83 -14.74
CA ILE A 239 -16.43 -25.50 -14.31
C ILE A 239 -15.28 -24.47 -14.35
N ILE A 240 -14.04 -24.89 -14.60
CA ILE A 240 -12.88 -23.98 -14.65
C ILE A 240 -12.65 -23.54 -16.09
N ARG A 241 -12.98 -22.29 -16.43
CA ARG A 241 -12.62 -21.69 -17.73
C ARG A 241 -11.39 -20.81 -17.55
N GLU A 242 -10.37 -21.03 -18.39
CA GLU A 242 -9.20 -20.17 -18.46
C GLU A 242 -9.66 -18.76 -18.88
N LEU A 243 -9.26 -17.72 -18.14
CA LEU A 243 -9.37 -16.32 -18.58
C LEU A 243 -8.42 -16.13 -19.77
N ARG A 244 -8.82 -16.62 -20.94
CA ARG A 244 -8.15 -16.28 -22.19
C ARG A 244 -8.49 -14.84 -22.48
N HIS A 245 -7.44 -14.03 -22.60
CA HIS A 245 -7.52 -12.62 -22.96
C HIS A 245 -8.49 -12.43 -24.12
N THR A 246 -9.66 -11.85 -23.87
CA THR A 246 -10.40 -11.15 -24.92
C THR A 246 -9.87 -9.73 -24.96
N VAL A 247 -9.34 -9.40 -26.14
CA VAL A 247 -8.75 -8.11 -26.57
C VAL A 247 -9.52 -6.92 -26.02
#